data_AF-A0AAD8D9H9-F1
#
_entry.id   AF-A0AAD8D9H9-F1
#
_cell.length_a   1.000
_cell.length_b   1.000
_cell.length_c   1.000
_cell.angle_alpha   90.00
_cell.angle_beta   90.00
_cell.angle_gamma   90.00
#
_symmetry.space_group_name_H-M   'P 1'
#
loop_
_entity.id
_entity.type
_entity.pdbx_description
1 polymer ?
#
loop_
_entity_poly.entity_id
_entity_poly.type
_entity_poly.pdbx_seq_one_letter_code
_entity_poly.pdbx_strand_id
1 'polypeptide(L)'
;MQSLALLSRTVRCDCFCLYKYCTILSHLNPLSSHQAKYLAQIVVMGAQVIGRAFAKALRQEFAASRAAADARGRAGQQSAAASSISGMTLQEAQQVLNVSTLSPEEIQKNYEHLFKVNDKLVGGSLYLQSKVVRAKERLDEELEIKKQDQSSETRSKTQQHPET
;
A
#
# COMPACT_ATOMS: atom_id res chain seq x y z
N MET A 1 -76.73 8.42 22.76
CA MET A 1 -76.35 9.35 21.68
C MET A 1 -74.83 9.31 21.59
N GLN A 2 -74.29 8.24 20.98
CA GLN A 2 -73.71 8.22 19.63
C GLN A 2 -72.44 9.07 19.51
N SER A 3 -71.34 8.68 18.87
CA SER A 3 -70.86 7.42 18.31
C SER A 3 -69.46 7.73 17.77
N LEU A 4 -68.59 6.72 17.73
CA LEU A 4 -67.29 6.71 17.04
C LEU A 4 -67.35 7.15 15.55
N ALA A 5 -66.23 7.71 15.04
CA ALA A 5 -65.58 7.44 13.74
C ALA A 5 -64.65 8.61 13.35
N LEU A 6 -63.32 8.46 13.44
CA LEU A 6 -62.41 7.92 12.41
C LEU A 6 -61.87 8.96 11.41
N LEU A 7 -60.55 9.14 11.51
CA LEU A 7 -59.57 9.03 10.42
C LEU A 7 -59.78 9.91 9.17
N SER A 8 -58.87 10.88 8.99
CA SER A 8 -57.90 10.92 7.87
C SER A 8 -57.53 12.36 7.55
N ARG A 9 -56.29 12.74 7.87
CA ARG A 9 -55.30 13.21 6.88
C ARG A 9 -54.08 13.78 7.60
N THR A 10 -53.04 12.95 7.59
CA THR A 10 -51.67 13.31 7.19
C THR A 10 -50.98 14.48 7.90
N VAL A 11 -50.00 14.10 8.73
CA VAL A 11 -48.62 14.59 8.67
C VAL A 11 -48.51 16.09 8.36
N ARG A 12 -48.64 16.92 9.39
CA ARG A 12 -48.04 18.26 9.40
C ARG A 12 -46.69 18.20 10.11
N CYS A 13 -45.86 17.25 9.68
CA CYS A 13 -44.41 17.39 9.81
C CYS A 13 -43.94 18.34 8.70
N ASP A 14 -43.01 19.22 9.07
CA ASP A 14 -42.05 19.89 8.20
C ASP A 14 -42.55 20.90 7.18
N CYS A 15 -42.83 22.13 7.63
CA CYS A 15 -42.85 23.29 6.73
C CYS A 15 -42.04 24.50 7.20
N PHE A 16 -41.22 24.36 8.25
CA PHE A 16 -40.32 25.44 8.69
C PHE A 16 -38.81 25.09 8.57
N CYS A 17 -38.45 23.81 8.49
CA CYS A 17 -37.04 23.38 8.40
C CYS A 17 -36.46 23.35 6.97
N LEU A 18 -37.29 23.38 5.92
CA LEU A 18 -36.82 23.30 4.53
C LEU A 18 -36.55 24.66 3.88
N TYR A 19 -37.06 25.76 4.43
CA TYR A 19 -36.86 27.08 3.81
C TYR A 19 -35.45 27.65 4.02
N LYS A 20 -34.69 27.12 5.00
CA LYS A 20 -33.32 27.59 5.28
C LYS A 20 -32.21 26.80 4.57
N TYR A 21 -32.50 25.59 4.10
CA TYR A 21 -31.59 24.87 3.19
C TYR A 21 -31.71 25.34 1.73
N CYS A 22 -32.78 26.05 1.37
CA CYS A 22 -32.96 26.58 0.02
C CYS A 22 -32.12 27.85 -0.24
N THR A 23 -31.80 28.66 0.80
CA THR A 23 -31.08 29.93 0.63
C THR A 23 -29.55 29.80 0.55
N ILE A 24 -28.95 28.66 0.92
CA ILE A 24 -27.49 28.46 0.78
C ILE A 24 -27.12 27.85 -0.58
N LEU A 25 -28.10 27.33 -1.33
CA LEU A 25 -27.90 26.69 -2.63
C LEU A 25 -28.16 27.63 -3.82
N SER A 26 -28.15 28.95 -3.60
CA SER A 26 -28.35 29.97 -4.64
C SER A 26 -27.07 30.70 -5.06
N HIS A 27 -25.90 30.34 -4.51
CA HIS A 27 -24.62 30.96 -4.87
C HIS A 27 -23.74 30.10 -5.79
N LEU A 28 -24.32 29.06 -6.39
CA LEU A 28 -23.70 28.32 -7.49
C LEU A 28 -24.11 28.99 -8.79
N ASN A 29 -23.25 29.89 -9.23
CA ASN A 29 -23.23 30.49 -10.56
C ASN A 29 -23.34 29.35 -11.61
N PRO A 30 -24.45 29.20 -12.34
CA PRO A 30 -24.46 28.30 -13.48
C PRO A 30 -23.65 29.02 -14.56
N LEU A 31 -22.35 28.72 -14.61
CA LEU A 31 -21.47 29.14 -15.70
C LEU A 31 -22.19 28.86 -17.02
N SER A 32 -22.62 29.94 -17.66
CA SER A 32 -23.32 29.96 -18.94
C SER A 32 -22.71 28.92 -19.88
N SER A 33 -23.54 28.08 -20.49
CA SER A 33 -23.18 26.89 -21.27
C SER A 33 -22.15 27.11 -22.39
N HIS A 34 -21.87 28.36 -22.76
CA HIS A 34 -20.74 28.74 -23.62
C HIS A 34 -19.40 28.73 -22.89
N GLN A 35 -19.28 29.37 -21.73
CA GLN A 35 -18.02 29.47 -20.98
C GLN A 35 -17.51 28.10 -20.52
N ALA A 36 -18.42 27.19 -20.15
CA ALA A 36 -18.08 25.82 -19.76
C ALA A 36 -17.43 25.02 -20.92
N LYS A 37 -17.84 25.25 -22.17
CA LYS A 37 -17.27 24.58 -23.34
C LYS A 37 -15.84 25.03 -23.61
N TYR A 38 -15.59 26.35 -23.52
CA TYR A 38 -14.24 26.90 -23.69
C TYR A 38 -13.30 26.43 -22.58
N LEU A 39 -13.77 26.43 -21.33
CA LEU A 39 -12.97 25.93 -20.21
C LEU A 39 -12.64 24.44 -20.36
N ALA A 40 -13.63 23.61 -20.70
CA ALA A 40 -13.42 22.18 -20.93
C ALA A 40 -12.41 21.93 -22.06
N GLN A 41 -12.48 22.70 -23.15
CA GLN A 41 -11.56 22.57 -24.28
C GLN A 41 -10.12 22.89 -23.89
N ILE A 42 -9.89 23.96 -23.12
CA ILE A 42 -8.55 24.31 -22.60
C ILE A 42 -8.00 23.21 -21.69
N VAL A 43 -8.84 22.69 -20.78
CA VAL A 43 -8.43 21.62 -19.85
C VAL A 43 -8.08 20.34 -20.60
N VAL A 44 -8.88 19.93 -21.59
CA VAL A 44 -8.62 18.72 -22.39
C VAL A 44 -7.33 18.86 -23.19
N MET A 45 -7.12 20.00 -23.85
CA MET A 45 -5.89 20.24 -24.60
C MET A 45 -4.65 20.27 -23.69
N GLY A 46 -4.74 20.90 -22.51
CA GLY A 46 -3.66 20.91 -21.52
C GLY A 46 -3.35 19.52 -20.95
N ALA A 47 -4.39 18.74 -20.61
CA ALA A 47 -4.25 17.40 -20.06
C ALA A 47 -3.61 16.41 -21.05
N GLN A 48 -3.87 16.55 -22.35
CA GLN A 48 -3.25 15.69 -23.38
C GLN A 48 -1.74 15.88 -23.48
N VAL A 49 -1.24 17.11 -23.33
CA VAL A 49 0.20 17.43 -23.40
C VAL A 49 0.92 16.85 -22.18
N ILE A 50 0.42 17.15 -20.98
CA ILE A 50 1.02 16.69 -19.72
C ILE A 50 0.88 15.16 -19.58
N GLY A 51 -0.29 14.62 -19.93
CA GLY A 51 -0.59 13.19 -19.83
C GLY A 51 0.30 12.32 -20.70
N ARG A 52 0.64 12.76 -21.93
CA ARG A 52 1.55 12.01 -22.81
C ARG A 52 2.99 11.97 -22.31
N ALA A 53 3.47 13.06 -21.70
CA ALA A 53 4.81 13.11 -21.10
C ALA A 53 4.88 12.21 -19.87
N PHE A 54 3.88 12.28 -18.98
CA PHE A 54 3.80 11.44 -17.79
C PHE A 54 3.63 9.95 -18.15
N ALA A 55 2.80 9.63 -19.13
CA ALA A 55 2.65 8.25 -19.62
C ALA A 55 3.95 7.70 -20.21
N LYS A 56 4.76 8.51 -20.91
CA LYS A 56 6.08 8.08 -21.42
C LYS A 56 7.08 7.83 -20.29
N ALA A 57 7.17 8.74 -19.33
CA ALA A 57 8.06 8.60 -18.17
C ALA A 57 7.68 7.36 -17.34
N LEU A 58 6.40 7.18 -17.03
CA LEU A 58 5.92 6.00 -16.32
C LEU A 58 6.14 4.73 -17.13
N ARG A 59 5.89 4.72 -18.45
CA ARG A 59 6.07 3.51 -19.26
C ARG A 59 7.52 3.04 -19.29
N GLN A 60 8.49 3.95 -19.24
CA GLN A 60 9.92 3.60 -19.16
C GLN A 60 10.26 2.94 -17.82
N GLU A 61 9.82 3.53 -16.71
CA GLU A 61 10.01 2.97 -15.36
C GLU A 61 9.28 1.65 -15.18
N PHE A 62 8.04 1.53 -15.65
CA PHE A 62 7.25 0.31 -15.54
C PHE A 62 7.76 -0.80 -16.47
N ALA A 63 8.23 -0.49 -17.69
CA ALA A 63 8.81 -1.51 -18.56
C ALA A 63 10.13 -2.04 -18.01
N ALA A 64 11.00 -1.15 -17.52
CA ALA A 64 12.25 -1.54 -16.86
C ALA A 64 12.00 -2.30 -15.55
N SER A 65 11.05 -1.82 -14.73
CA SER A 65 10.66 -2.47 -13.48
C SER A 65 10.02 -3.83 -13.72
N ARG A 66 9.22 -3.98 -14.79
CA ARG A 66 8.58 -5.25 -15.13
C ARG A 66 9.58 -6.24 -15.71
N ALA A 67 10.51 -5.80 -16.56
CA ALA A 67 11.60 -6.66 -17.01
C ALA A 67 12.50 -7.12 -15.84
N ALA A 68 12.76 -6.24 -14.86
CA ALA A 68 13.50 -6.61 -13.65
C ALA A 68 12.69 -7.49 -12.69
N ALA A 69 11.38 -7.32 -12.61
CA ALA A 69 10.48 -8.17 -11.81
C ALA A 69 10.30 -9.56 -12.44
N ASP A 70 10.19 -9.64 -13.76
CA ASP A 70 10.12 -10.89 -14.53
C ASP A 70 11.46 -11.65 -14.44
N ALA A 71 12.60 -10.94 -14.46
CA ALA A 71 13.91 -11.53 -14.16
C ALA A 71 14.05 -12.04 -12.71
N ARG A 72 13.26 -11.50 -11.78
CA ARG A 72 13.16 -11.97 -10.38
C ARG A 72 11.98 -12.92 -10.15
N GLY A 73 11.37 -13.44 -11.22
CA GLY A 73 9.99 -13.96 -11.31
C GLY A 73 9.55 -15.11 -10.40
N ARG A 74 10.37 -15.60 -9.46
CA ARG A 74 9.94 -16.53 -8.40
C ARG A 74 10.31 -16.06 -7.00
N ALA A 75 11.57 -15.69 -6.78
CA ALA A 75 12.01 -15.13 -5.50
C ALA A 75 11.27 -13.81 -5.16
N GLY A 76 11.09 -12.91 -6.14
CA GLY A 76 10.40 -11.63 -5.93
C GLY A 76 8.89 -11.76 -5.67
N GLN A 77 8.24 -12.76 -6.27
CA GLN A 77 6.82 -13.06 -6.02
C GLN A 77 6.62 -13.66 -4.63
N GLN A 78 7.51 -14.56 -4.20
CA GLN A 78 7.51 -15.10 -2.84
C GLN A 78 7.84 -14.02 -1.80
N SER A 79 8.81 -13.13 -2.03
CA SER A 79 9.09 -12.01 -1.14
C SER A 79 7.95 -10.99 -1.08
N ALA A 80 7.24 -10.73 -2.19
CA ALA A 80 6.08 -9.84 -2.21
C ALA A 80 4.85 -10.46 -1.51
N ALA A 81 4.61 -11.76 -1.71
CA ALA A 81 3.56 -12.50 -1.01
C ALA A 81 3.87 -12.70 0.49
N ALA A 82 5.13 -12.95 0.85
CA ALA A 82 5.57 -13.00 2.25
C ALA A 82 5.41 -11.64 2.93
N SER A 83 5.68 -10.53 2.21
CA SER A 83 5.46 -9.18 2.73
C SER A 83 3.98 -8.84 2.95
N SER A 84 3.06 -9.39 2.13
CA SER A 84 1.62 -9.22 2.36
C SER A 84 1.07 -10.14 3.46
N ILE A 85 1.69 -11.30 3.69
CA ILE A 85 1.32 -12.25 4.75
C ILE A 85 1.81 -11.78 6.13
N SER A 86 3.05 -11.30 6.25
CA SER A 86 3.60 -10.80 7.53
C SER A 86 3.12 -9.39 7.89
N GLY A 87 2.60 -8.65 6.89
CA GLY A 87 2.23 -7.25 7.02
C GLY A 87 3.42 -6.31 7.27
N MET A 88 4.64 -6.76 7.00
CA MET A 88 5.89 -5.98 7.11
C MET A 88 6.76 -6.20 5.87
N THR A 89 7.13 -5.12 5.21
CA THR A 89 8.05 -5.15 4.06
C THR A 89 9.47 -5.46 4.50
N LEU A 90 10.28 -6.01 3.59
CA LEU A 90 11.71 -6.29 3.84
C LEU A 90 12.47 -5.02 4.25
N GLN A 91 12.17 -3.90 3.59
CA GLN A 91 12.78 -2.61 3.89
C GLN A 91 12.38 -2.10 5.28
N GLU A 92 11.11 -2.25 5.69
CA GLU A 92 10.68 -1.90 7.04
C GLU A 92 11.38 -2.77 8.09
N ALA A 93 11.52 -4.09 7.84
CA ALA A 93 12.21 -4.99 8.76
C ALA A 93 13.68 -4.60 8.96
N GLN A 94 14.37 -4.20 7.88
CA GLN A 94 15.73 -3.67 7.94
C GLN A 94 15.81 -2.37 8.75
N GLN A 95 14.84 -1.47 8.60
CA GLN A 95 14.79 -0.21 9.35
C GLN A 95 14.52 -0.44 10.84
N VAL A 96 13.64 -1.37 11.19
CA VAL A 96 13.34 -1.72 12.59
C VAL A 96 14.57 -2.25 13.32
N LEU A 97 15.37 -3.11 12.66
CA LEU A 97 16.59 -3.68 13.23
C LEU A 97 17.86 -2.86 12.94
N ASN A 98 17.72 -1.74 12.23
CA ASN A 98 18.82 -0.86 11.79
C ASN A 98 19.98 -1.63 11.12
N VAL A 99 19.66 -2.46 10.14
CA VAL A 99 20.63 -3.26 9.37
C VAL A 99 20.55 -2.92 7.88
N SER A 100 21.70 -2.71 7.24
CA SER A 100 21.80 -2.45 5.79
C SER A 100 22.22 -3.71 5.03
N THR A 101 22.95 -4.59 5.69
CA THR A 101 23.49 -5.86 5.20
C THR A 101 22.69 -7.01 5.78
N LEU A 102 22.34 -7.99 4.93
CA LEU A 102 21.65 -9.22 5.34
C LEU A 102 22.67 -10.22 5.90
N SER A 103 23.44 -9.81 6.93
CA SER A 103 24.33 -10.70 7.67
C SER A 103 23.59 -11.28 8.89
N PRO A 104 23.62 -12.60 9.10
CA PRO A 104 22.90 -13.22 10.21
C PRO A 104 23.45 -12.77 11.58
N GLU A 105 24.74 -12.44 11.67
CA GLU A 105 25.37 -12.01 12.93
C GLU A 105 24.90 -10.63 13.38
N GLU A 106 24.79 -9.66 12.47
CA GLU A 106 24.34 -8.30 12.80
C GLU A 106 22.86 -8.27 13.18
N ILE A 107 22.04 -9.05 12.48
CA ILE A 107 20.62 -9.20 12.78
C ILE A 107 20.42 -9.70 14.21
N GLN A 108 21.14 -10.76 14.59
CA GLN A 108 21.02 -11.36 15.92
C GLN A 108 21.48 -10.39 17.03
N LYS A 109 22.61 -9.71 16.83
CA LYS A 109 23.15 -8.75 17.79
C LYS A 109 22.20 -7.57 18.02
N ASN A 110 21.67 -6.98 16.95
CA ASN A 110 20.76 -5.84 17.05
C ASN A 110 19.41 -6.26 17.63
N TYR A 111 18.92 -7.45 17.27
CA TYR A 111 17.72 -8.03 17.84
C TYR A 111 17.84 -8.17 19.36
N GLU A 112 18.90 -8.80 19.86
CA GLU A 112 19.11 -9.01 21.30
C GLU A 112 19.18 -7.69 22.07
N HIS A 113 19.90 -6.72 21.52
CA HIS A 113 20.01 -5.39 22.11
C HIS A 113 18.64 -4.68 22.18
N LEU A 114 17.91 -4.59 21.06
CA LEU A 114 16.62 -3.93 20.99
C LEU A 114 15.56 -4.64 21.83
N PHE A 115 15.61 -5.97 21.90
CA PHE A 115 14.68 -6.76 22.71
C PHE A 115 14.92 -6.54 24.20
N LYS A 116 16.17 -6.53 24.65
CA LYS A 116 16.54 -6.32 26.06
C LYS A 116 16.20 -4.91 26.55
N VAL A 117 16.46 -3.89 25.73
CA VAL A 117 16.20 -2.49 26.10
C VAL A 117 14.69 -2.19 26.15
N ASN A 118 13.87 -2.88 25.35
CA ASN A 118 12.42 -2.64 25.28
C ASN A 118 11.58 -3.68 26.04
N ASP A 119 12.20 -4.43 26.95
CA ASP A 119 11.47 -5.42 27.73
C ASP A 119 10.44 -4.74 28.65
N LYS A 120 9.26 -5.36 28.81
CA LYS A 120 8.15 -4.74 29.57
C LYS A 120 8.52 -4.49 31.02
N LEU A 121 9.35 -5.36 31.58
CA LEU A 121 9.83 -5.27 32.97
C LEU A 121 10.70 -4.03 33.20
N VAL A 122 11.35 -3.52 32.16
CA VAL A 122 12.23 -2.34 32.19
C VAL A 122 11.46 -1.05 31.83
N GLY A 123 10.14 -1.14 31.64
CA GLY A 123 9.30 -0.02 31.20
C GLY A 123 9.21 0.12 29.68
N GLY A 124 9.63 -0.90 28.93
CA GLY A 124 9.45 -0.96 27.49
C GLY A 124 8.01 -1.27 27.08
N SER A 125 7.74 -1.17 25.78
CA SER A 125 6.41 -1.40 25.21
C SER A 125 6.33 -2.76 24.50
N LEU A 126 5.25 -3.50 24.78
CA LEU A 126 4.92 -4.75 24.07
C LEU A 126 4.88 -4.53 22.56
N TYR A 127 4.42 -3.36 22.11
CA TYR A 127 4.27 -3.06 20.70
C TYR A 127 5.62 -3.04 19.99
N LEU A 128 6.61 -2.37 20.59
CA LEU A 128 7.97 -2.34 20.06
C LEU A 128 8.59 -3.72 20.07
N GLN A 129 8.43 -4.48 21.16
CA GLN A 129 8.91 -5.86 21.23
C GLN A 129 8.30 -6.73 20.13
N SER A 130 6.98 -6.62 19.91
CA SER A 130 6.27 -7.35 18.85
C SER A 130 6.73 -6.93 17.45
N LYS A 131 7.10 -5.66 17.24
CA LYS A 131 7.67 -5.18 15.97
C LYS A 131 9.07 -5.72 15.71
N VAL A 132 9.92 -5.74 16.73
CA VAL A 132 11.30 -6.26 16.65
C VAL A 132 11.29 -7.77 16.35
N VAL A 133 10.41 -8.54 17.00
CA VAL A 133 10.26 -9.98 16.75
C VAL A 133 9.82 -10.25 15.31
N ARG A 134 8.76 -9.57 14.84
CA ARG A 134 8.27 -9.72 13.46
C ARG A 134 9.30 -9.32 12.40
N ALA A 135 10.07 -8.27 12.66
CA ALA A 135 11.14 -7.84 11.77
C ALA A 135 12.22 -8.92 11.64
N LYS A 136 12.60 -9.56 12.75
CA LYS A 136 13.59 -10.64 12.77
C LYS A 136 13.10 -11.86 11.99
N GLU A 137 11.87 -12.32 12.25
CA GLU A 137 11.24 -13.44 11.52
C GLU A 137 11.26 -13.20 10.01
N ARG A 138 10.90 -11.98 9.58
CA ARG A 138 10.87 -11.61 8.16
C ARG A 138 12.25 -11.61 7.50
N LEU A 139 13.30 -11.17 8.20
CA LEU A 139 14.66 -11.18 7.68
C LEU A 139 15.23 -12.60 7.61
N ASP A 140 14.92 -13.46 8.58
CA ASP A 140 15.34 -14.85 8.58
C ASP A 140 14.75 -15.63 7.41
N GLU A 141 13.45 -15.43 7.12
CA GLU A 141 12.80 -16.02 5.93
C GLU A 141 13.54 -15.65 4.64
N GLU A 142 13.98 -14.39 4.49
CA GLU A 142 14.75 -13.96 3.31
C GLU A 142 16.13 -14.61 3.24
N LEU A 143 16.78 -14.84 4.39
CA LEU A 143 18.04 -15.57 4.43
C LEU A 143 17.86 -17.03 4.02
N GLU A 144 16.75 -17.67 4.41
CA GLU A 144 16.42 -19.04 4.01
C GLU A 144 16.09 -19.14 2.52
N ILE A 145 15.29 -18.21 1.99
CA ILE A 145 14.98 -18.13 0.55
C ILE A 145 16.28 -17.97 -0.25
N LYS A 146 17.17 -17.05 0.16
CA LYS A 146 18.47 -16.86 -0.51
C LYS A 146 19.36 -18.12 -0.48
N LYS A 147 19.38 -18.86 0.62
CA LYS A 147 20.13 -20.13 0.71
C LYS A 147 19.56 -21.19 -0.24
N GLN A 148 18.23 -21.28 -0.34
CA GLN A 148 17.55 -22.21 -1.24
C GLN A 148 17.83 -21.85 -2.71
N ASP A 149 17.74 -20.57 -3.08
CA ASP A 149 18.05 -20.09 -4.43
C ASP A 149 19.49 -20.43 -4.84
N GLN A 150 20.48 -20.16 -3.98
CA GLN A 150 21.90 -20.49 -4.24
C GLN A 150 22.13 -22.00 -4.42
N SER A 151 21.44 -22.84 -3.64
CA SER A 151 21.55 -24.30 -3.76
C SER A 151 20.91 -24.83 -5.06
N SER A 152 19.84 -24.19 -5.54
CA SER A 152 19.14 -24.56 -6.77
C SER A 152 19.90 -24.12 -8.04
N GLU A 153 20.58 -22.98 -7.98
CA GLU A 153 21.40 -22.45 -9.08
C GLU A 153 22.71 -23.25 -9.24
N THR A 154 23.31 -23.68 -8.13
CA THR A 154 24.48 -24.58 -8.13
C THR A 154 24.15 -25.94 -8.76
N ARG A 155 22.95 -26.48 -8.51
CA ARG A 155 22.51 -27.77 -9.08
C ARG A 155 22.25 -27.71 -10.59
N SER A 156 21.86 -26.53 -11.10
CA SER A 156 21.57 -26.31 -12.51
C SER A 156 22.83 -26.13 -13.36
N LYS A 157 23.95 -25.71 -12.76
CA LYS A 157 25.23 -25.47 -13.47
C LYS A 157 26.08 -26.75 -13.67
N THR A 158 25.80 -27.83 -12.93
CA THR A 158 26.53 -29.11 -13.04
C THR A 158 26.02 -30.05 -14.14
N GLN A 159 24.88 -29.76 -14.78
CA GLN A 159 24.30 -30.62 -15.82
C GLN A 159 24.58 -30.18 -17.27
N GLN A 160 25.53 -29.24 -17.47
CA GLN A 160 25.89 -28.75 -18.80
C GLN A 160 27.41 -28.74 -19.01
N HIS A 161 28.06 -29.87 -18.71
CA HIS A 161 29.33 -30.25 -19.31
C HIS A 161 29.25 -31.72 -19.72
N PRO A 162 28.83 -32.05 -20.96
CA PRO A 162 29.15 -33.37 -21.50
C PRO A 162 30.64 -33.38 -21.82
N GLU A 163 31.42 -34.16 -21.07
CA GLU A 163 32.75 -34.58 -21.49
C GLU A 163 32.62 -35.48 -22.72
N THR A 164 33.40 -35.13 -23.75
CA THR A 164 33.87 -35.88 -24.94
C THR A 164 32.85 -36.57 -25.85
#